data_AF-A0A0F2N6B1-F1
#
_entry.id   AF-A0A0F2N6B1-F1
#
_cell.length_a   1.000
_cell.length_b   1.000
_cell.length_c   1.000
_cell.angle_alpha   90.00
_cell.angle_beta   90.00
_cell.angle_gamma   90.00
#
_symmetry.space_group_name_H-M   'P 1'
#
loop_
_entity.id
_entity.type
_entity.pdbx_description
1 polymer ?
#
loop_
_entity_poly.entity_id
_entity_poly.type
_entity_poly.pdbx_seq_one_letter_code
_entity_poly.pdbx_strand_id
1 'polypeptide(L)'
;MEVKIKTALEKALERAASLKEVPREEVEKMEYMPRGRTIAASFMNNRHFNINEALSQIEAGTEKYVLEGLQEVLLMNISLPLDESADDHNRRAMEGVLAIKRDKSQAAEILGEMEQLLGYYRQAMDQTKERFKQEYEARGRSRKQGPRGREQDGVQDFREEWSSVVKQLNTKFETGLAEIKGRIRSTH
;
A
#
# COMPACT_ATOMS: atom_id res chain seq x y z
N MET A 1 -55.75 20.53 -6.86
CA MET A 1 -54.65 19.56 -6.67
C MET A 1 -54.18 19.73 -5.23
N GLU A 2 -54.52 18.81 -4.34
CA GLU A 2 -54.10 18.88 -2.93
C GLU A 2 -52.68 18.33 -2.78
N VAL A 3 -51.75 19.19 -2.33
CA VAL A 3 -50.38 18.79 -2.01
C VAL A 3 -50.40 18.16 -0.62
N LYS A 4 -50.41 16.82 -0.55
CA LYS A 4 -50.18 16.09 0.71
C LYS A 4 -48.75 16.36 1.20
N ILE A 5 -48.63 17.16 2.27
CA ILE A 5 -47.36 17.38 2.97
C ILE A 5 -47.08 16.13 3.81
N LYS A 6 -46.06 15.36 3.40
CA LYS A 6 -45.61 14.19 4.17
C LYS A 6 -45.07 14.63 5.52
N THR A 7 -45.50 13.94 6.58
CA THR A 7 -45.04 14.16 7.95
C THR A 7 -43.56 13.78 8.11
N ALA A 8 -42.90 14.31 9.14
CA ALA A 8 -41.51 13.95 9.46
C ALA A 8 -41.36 12.44 9.73
N LEU A 9 -42.41 11.80 10.26
CA LEU A 9 -42.47 10.35 10.48
C LEU A 9 -42.51 9.56 9.17
N GLU A 10 -43.31 9.99 8.19
CA GLU A 10 -43.34 9.34 6.86
C GLU A 10 -42.00 9.48 6.14
N LYS A 11 -41.33 10.64 6.26
CA LYS A 11 -39.97 10.81 5.71
C LYS A 11 -38.92 9.95 6.43
N ALA A 12 -39.08 9.73 7.74
CA ALA A 12 -38.21 8.85 8.51
C ALA A 12 -38.43 7.37 8.16
N LEU A 13 -39.69 6.95 7.97
CA LEU A 13 -40.05 5.60 7.53
C LEU A 13 -39.64 5.32 6.09
N GLU A 14 -39.73 6.29 5.18
CA GLU A 14 -39.19 6.18 3.82
C GLU A 14 -37.66 6.03 3.83
N ARG A 15 -36.96 6.76 4.72
CA ARG A 15 -35.51 6.58 4.91
C ARG A 15 -35.17 5.21 5.50
N ALA A 16 -35.93 4.75 6.49
CA ALA A 16 -35.75 3.43 7.10
C ALA A 16 -36.05 2.29 6.11
N ALA A 17 -37.06 2.44 5.25
CA ALA A 17 -37.38 1.47 4.19
C ALA A 17 -36.41 1.55 3.00
N SER A 18 -35.72 2.68 2.81
CA SER A 18 -34.67 2.85 1.79
C SER A 18 -33.30 2.32 2.22
N LEU A 19 -33.11 1.99 3.50
CA LEU A 19 -31.98 1.19 3.95
C LEU A 19 -32.16 -0.20 3.34
N LYS A 20 -31.51 -0.43 2.19
CA LYS A 20 -31.29 -1.78 1.66
C LYS A 20 -30.77 -2.61 2.83
N GLU A 21 -31.43 -3.73 3.12
CA GLU A 21 -30.89 -4.74 4.03
C GLU A 21 -29.46 -5.01 3.60
N VAL A 22 -28.51 -4.68 4.48
CA VAL A 22 -27.10 -4.93 4.23
C VAL A 22 -26.97 -6.45 4.06
N PRO A 23 -26.47 -6.93 2.91
CA PRO A 23 -26.32 -8.37 2.69
C PRO A 23 -25.57 -9.00 3.85
N ARG A 24 -25.96 -10.22 4.26
CA ARG A 24 -25.32 -10.92 5.38
C ARG A 24 -23.80 -10.99 5.24
N GLU A 25 -23.29 -11.19 4.02
CA GLU A 25 -21.86 -11.16 3.72
C GLU A 25 -21.20 -9.80 4.05
N GLU A 26 -21.87 -8.68 3.78
CA GLU A 26 -21.35 -7.35 4.13
C GLU A 26 -21.34 -7.13 5.64
N VAL A 27 -22.36 -7.61 6.36
CA VAL A 27 -22.39 -7.58 7.83
C VAL A 27 -21.22 -8.39 8.42
N GLU A 28 -21.01 -9.62 7.92
CA GLU A 28 -19.91 -10.48 8.35
C GLU A 28 -18.55 -9.86 8.04
N LYS A 29 -18.37 -9.24 6.86
CA LYS A 29 -17.13 -8.51 6.54
C LYS A 29 -16.88 -7.36 7.52
N MET A 30 -17.90 -6.56 7.82
CA MET A 30 -17.77 -5.45 8.76
C MET A 30 -17.39 -5.91 10.17
N GLU A 31 -17.80 -7.11 10.58
CA GLU A 31 -17.48 -7.67 11.89
C GLU A 31 -16.08 -8.31 11.94
N TYR A 32 -15.73 -9.11 10.94
CA TYR A 32 -14.55 -9.99 11.01
C TYR A 32 -13.30 -9.42 10.33
N MET A 33 -13.43 -8.59 9.30
CA MET A 33 -12.25 -7.94 8.69
C MET A 33 -11.46 -7.09 9.70
N PRO A 34 -12.07 -6.28 10.58
CA PRO A 34 -11.33 -5.52 11.58
C PRO A 34 -10.46 -6.40 12.49
N ARG A 35 -10.93 -7.60 12.85
CA ARG A 35 -10.13 -8.56 13.64
C ARG A 35 -8.86 -8.96 12.89
N GLY A 36 -8.99 -9.26 11.59
CA GLY A 36 -7.85 -9.55 10.71
C GLY A 36 -6.85 -8.41 10.66
N ARG A 37 -7.36 -7.18 10.49
CA ARG A 37 -6.53 -5.97 10.47
C ARG A 37 -5.75 -5.79 11.80
N THR A 38 -6.39 -6.06 12.93
CA THR A 38 -5.73 -6.01 14.26
C THR A 38 -4.63 -7.06 14.41
N ILE A 39 -4.85 -8.29 13.93
CA ILE A 39 -3.83 -9.34 13.94
C ILE A 39 -2.62 -8.91 13.09
N ALA A 40 -2.85 -8.36 11.90
CA ALA A 40 -1.78 -7.90 11.01
C ALA A 40 -1.00 -6.75 11.65
N ALA A 41 -1.70 -5.76 12.22
CA ALA A 41 -1.04 -4.66 12.93
C ALA A 41 -0.17 -5.16 14.09
N SER A 42 -0.67 -6.13 14.85
CA SER A 42 0.08 -6.75 15.96
C SER A 42 1.33 -7.47 15.45
N PHE A 43 1.20 -8.20 14.34
CA PHE A 43 2.32 -8.90 13.70
C PHE A 43 3.40 -7.97 13.14
N MET A 44 2.99 -6.85 12.55
CA MET A 44 3.90 -5.84 12.02
C MET A 44 4.68 -5.14 13.14
N ASN A 45 4.00 -4.84 14.26
CA ASN A 45 4.58 -4.09 15.38
C ASN A 45 5.35 -4.98 16.39
N ASN A 46 5.10 -6.28 16.42
CA ASN A 46 5.75 -7.20 17.34
C ASN A 46 6.39 -8.38 16.59
N ARG A 47 7.73 -8.43 16.59
CA ARG A 47 8.52 -9.50 15.95
C ARG A 47 8.21 -10.90 16.50
N HIS A 48 7.81 -11.00 17.77
CA HIS A 48 7.49 -12.27 18.44
C HIS A 48 6.02 -12.69 18.31
N PHE A 49 5.19 -11.89 17.64
CA PHE A 49 3.79 -12.22 17.46
C PHE A 49 3.62 -13.40 16.50
N ASN A 50 2.85 -14.41 16.91
CA ASN A 50 2.58 -15.60 16.12
C ASN A 50 1.20 -15.51 15.44
N ILE A 51 1.21 -15.28 14.12
CA ILE A 51 -0.04 -15.21 13.33
C ILE A 51 -0.82 -16.52 13.43
N ASN A 52 -0.16 -17.68 13.34
CA ASN A 52 -0.85 -18.97 13.31
C ASN A 52 -1.60 -19.24 14.62
N GLU A 53 -0.99 -18.87 15.75
CA GLU A 53 -1.64 -18.96 17.06
C GLU A 53 -2.86 -18.04 17.13
N ALA A 54 -2.73 -16.79 16.68
CA ALA A 54 -3.87 -15.86 16.65
C ALA A 54 -5.00 -16.36 15.73
N LEU A 55 -4.66 -16.95 14.58
CA LEU A 55 -5.64 -17.52 13.65
C LEU A 55 -6.34 -18.75 14.21
N SER A 56 -5.68 -19.54 15.08
CA SER A 56 -6.28 -20.73 15.71
C SER A 56 -7.44 -20.42 16.67
N GLN A 57 -7.54 -19.17 17.12
CA GLN A 57 -8.58 -18.69 18.03
C GLN A 57 -9.80 -18.13 17.29
N ILE A 58 -9.80 -18.15 15.95
CA ILE A 58 -10.90 -17.64 15.13
C ILE A 58 -12.01 -18.69 15.07
N GLU A 59 -13.26 -18.21 15.10
CA GLU A 59 -14.43 -19.05 14.96
C GLU A 59 -14.52 -19.67 13.55
N ALA A 60 -14.80 -20.97 13.51
CA ALA A 60 -14.94 -21.73 12.28
C ALA A 60 -16.04 -21.15 11.38
N GLY A 61 -15.72 -20.93 10.10
CA GLY A 61 -16.62 -20.33 9.12
C GLY A 61 -16.44 -18.82 8.93
N THR A 62 -15.65 -18.15 9.77
CA THR A 62 -15.39 -16.69 9.67
C THR A 62 -13.98 -16.36 9.15
N GLU A 63 -13.13 -17.38 8.98
CA GLU A 63 -11.71 -17.25 8.70
C GLU A 63 -11.45 -16.50 7.39
N LYS A 64 -12.31 -16.70 6.38
CA LYS A 64 -12.19 -16.02 5.08
C LYS A 64 -12.10 -14.50 5.24
N TYR A 65 -12.99 -13.90 6.03
CA TYR A 65 -13.05 -12.45 6.20
C TYR A 65 -11.92 -11.94 7.10
N VAL A 66 -11.52 -12.73 8.10
CA VAL A 66 -10.36 -12.40 8.94
C VAL A 66 -9.07 -12.42 8.10
N LEU A 67 -8.88 -13.45 7.27
CA LEU A 67 -7.77 -13.55 6.34
C LEU A 67 -7.78 -12.42 5.30
N GLU A 68 -8.96 -12.02 4.81
CA GLU A 68 -9.13 -10.87 3.90
C GLU A 68 -8.61 -9.57 4.55
N GLY A 69 -9.04 -9.25 5.77
CA GLY A 69 -8.57 -8.06 6.50
C GLY A 69 -7.10 -8.12 6.92
N LEU A 70 -6.61 -9.30 7.28
CA LEU A 70 -5.20 -9.54 7.60
C LEU A 70 -4.30 -9.29 6.38
N GLN A 71 -4.66 -9.89 5.25
CA GLN A 71 -3.95 -9.74 3.98
C GLN A 71 -3.97 -8.29 3.50
N GLU A 72 -5.09 -7.60 3.63
CA GLU A 72 -5.22 -6.18 3.25
C GLU A 72 -4.15 -5.32 3.93
N VAL A 73 -4.00 -5.46 5.25
CA VAL A 73 -3.02 -4.68 6.02
C VAL A 73 -1.59 -5.10 5.70
N LEU A 74 -1.31 -6.39 5.56
CA LEU A 74 0.03 -6.86 5.17
C LEU A 74 0.44 -6.29 3.81
N LEU A 75 -0.43 -6.36 2.80
CA LEU A 75 -0.14 -5.80 1.48
C LEU A 75 -0.07 -4.27 1.47
N MET A 76 -0.81 -3.60 2.36
CA MET A 76 -0.71 -2.14 2.53
C MET A 76 0.64 -1.71 3.13
N ASN A 77 1.25 -2.57 3.95
CA ASN A 77 2.56 -2.32 4.53
C ASN A 77 3.74 -2.58 3.58
N ILE A 78 3.50 -3.17 2.42
CA ILE A 78 4.54 -3.32 1.39
C ILE A 78 4.58 -2.05 0.54
N SER A 79 5.72 -1.39 0.45
CA SER A 79 5.90 -0.14 -0.31
C SER A 79 7.23 -0.10 -1.03
N LEU A 80 7.43 0.90 -1.90
CA LEU A 80 8.75 1.10 -2.53
C LEU A 80 9.77 1.49 -1.45
N PRO A 81 10.89 0.78 -1.32
CA PRO A 81 11.81 0.99 -0.20
C PRO A 81 12.67 2.23 -0.43
N LEU A 82 12.50 3.24 0.43
CA LEU A 82 13.29 4.46 0.43
C LEU A 82 14.51 4.38 1.36
N ASP A 83 14.47 3.46 2.32
CA ASP A 83 15.51 3.23 3.33
C ASP A 83 15.48 1.77 3.82
N GLU A 84 16.46 1.41 4.65
CA GLU A 84 16.59 0.07 5.23
C GLU A 84 15.39 -0.29 6.13
N SER A 85 14.75 0.70 6.77
CA SER A 85 13.57 0.45 7.60
C SER A 85 12.38 0.01 6.74
N ALA A 86 12.20 0.61 5.56
CA ALA A 86 11.18 0.22 4.61
C ALA A 86 11.43 -1.21 4.09
N ASP A 87 12.69 -1.59 3.88
CA ASP A 87 13.06 -2.95 3.50
C ASP A 87 12.68 -3.98 4.57
N ASP A 88 12.98 -3.68 5.83
CA ASP A 88 12.61 -4.53 6.95
C ASP A 88 11.09 -4.64 7.13
N HIS A 89 10.37 -3.55 6.91
CA HIS A 89 8.90 -3.55 6.91
C HIS A 89 8.34 -4.40 5.77
N ASN A 90 8.87 -4.25 4.56
CA ASN A 90 8.47 -5.03 3.39
C ASN A 90 8.68 -6.52 3.62
N ARG A 91 9.88 -6.91 4.06
CA ARG A 91 10.23 -8.30 4.36
C ARG A 91 9.29 -8.89 5.41
N ARG A 92 9.05 -8.16 6.50
CA ARG A 92 8.11 -8.59 7.54
C ARG A 92 6.70 -8.80 6.97
N ALA A 93 6.21 -7.86 6.19
CA ALA A 93 4.88 -7.99 5.59
C ALA A 93 4.79 -9.20 4.63
N MET A 94 5.83 -9.45 3.82
CA MET A 94 5.91 -10.62 2.93
C MET A 94 5.94 -11.95 3.70
N GLU A 95 6.68 -12.03 4.82
CA GLU A 95 6.63 -13.19 5.74
C GLU A 95 5.20 -13.44 6.24
N GLY A 96 4.50 -12.37 6.63
CA GLY A 96 3.10 -12.45 7.07
C GLY A 96 2.17 -12.94 5.97
N VAL A 97 2.35 -12.45 4.73
CA VAL A 97 1.59 -12.93 3.57
C VAL A 97 1.84 -14.42 3.37
N LEU A 98 3.10 -14.86 3.36
CA LEU A 98 3.44 -16.27 3.16
C LEU A 98 2.86 -17.18 4.25
N ALA A 99 2.80 -16.68 5.50
CA ALA A 99 2.24 -17.44 6.62
C ALA A 99 0.75 -17.74 6.47
N ILE A 100 -0.01 -16.88 5.77
CA ILE A 100 -1.48 -16.93 5.73
C ILE A 100 -2.01 -17.59 4.45
N LYS A 101 -1.13 -17.84 3.47
CA LYS A 101 -1.48 -18.48 2.21
C LYS A 101 -1.57 -19.99 2.33
N ARG A 102 -2.57 -20.57 1.69
CA ARG A 102 -2.71 -22.02 1.60
C ARG A 102 -1.68 -22.61 0.64
N ASP A 103 -1.58 -22.06 -0.57
CA ASP A 103 -0.51 -22.42 -1.50
C ASP A 103 0.75 -21.57 -1.24
N LYS A 104 1.60 -22.06 -0.35
CA LYS A 104 2.87 -21.41 -0.01
C LYS A 104 3.85 -21.38 -1.18
N SER A 105 3.79 -22.34 -2.10
CA SER A 105 4.72 -22.40 -3.23
C SER A 105 4.40 -21.29 -4.23
N GLN A 106 3.13 -21.19 -4.64
CA GLN A 106 2.69 -20.11 -5.53
C GLN A 106 2.87 -18.73 -4.88
N ALA A 107 2.56 -18.61 -3.58
CA ALA A 107 2.77 -17.37 -2.86
C ALA A 107 4.25 -16.96 -2.82
N ALA A 108 5.15 -17.90 -2.55
CA ALA A 108 6.59 -17.65 -2.52
C ALA A 108 7.14 -17.21 -3.89
N GLU A 109 6.65 -17.80 -4.98
CA GLU A 109 7.03 -17.39 -6.34
C GLU A 109 6.65 -15.93 -6.62
N ILE A 110 5.39 -15.56 -6.35
CA ILE A 110 4.90 -14.19 -6.58
C ILE A 110 5.62 -13.20 -5.64
N LEU A 111 5.90 -13.58 -4.39
CA LEU A 111 6.68 -12.76 -3.46
C LEU A 111 8.13 -12.61 -3.91
N GLY A 112 8.74 -13.63 -4.54
CA GLY A 112 10.07 -13.52 -5.14
C GLY A 112 10.12 -12.51 -6.28
N GLU A 113 9.09 -12.46 -7.12
CA GLU A 113 8.94 -11.42 -8.14
C GLU A 113 8.80 -10.02 -7.50
N MET A 114 8.07 -9.93 -6.38
CA MET A 114 7.95 -8.69 -5.61
C MET A 114 9.32 -8.23 -5.09
N GLU A 115 10.09 -9.12 -4.47
CA GLU A 115 11.43 -8.83 -3.98
C GLU A 115 12.37 -8.34 -5.09
N GLN A 116 12.30 -8.98 -6.28
CA GLN A 116 13.06 -8.53 -7.45
C GLN A 116 12.66 -7.13 -7.88
N LEU A 117 11.36 -6.81 -7.95
CA LEU A 117 10.87 -5.48 -8.28
C LEU A 117 11.40 -4.41 -7.31
N LEU A 118 11.31 -4.68 -5.99
CA LEU A 118 11.81 -3.75 -4.97
C LEU A 118 13.33 -3.62 -5.03
N GLY A 119 14.04 -4.70 -5.36
CA GLY A 119 15.48 -4.69 -5.64
C GLY A 119 15.85 -3.79 -6.82
N TYR A 120 15.13 -3.91 -7.94
CA TYR A 120 15.32 -3.05 -9.10
C TYR A 120 15.00 -1.58 -8.81
N TYR A 121 14.00 -1.31 -7.97
CA TYR A 121 13.68 0.05 -7.55
C TYR A 121 14.86 0.72 -6.85
N ARG A 122 15.51 0.04 -5.90
CA ARG A 122 16.70 0.56 -5.19
C ARG A 122 17.81 0.92 -6.17
N GLN A 123 18.16 -0.01 -7.06
CA GLN A 123 19.18 0.22 -8.07
C GLN A 123 18.82 1.39 -9.00
N ALA A 124 17.56 1.48 -9.42
CA ALA A 124 17.08 2.56 -10.28
C ALA A 124 17.12 3.91 -9.56
N MET A 125 16.80 3.96 -8.26
CA MET A 125 16.87 5.18 -7.45
C MET A 125 18.32 5.67 -7.33
N ASP A 126 19.26 4.79 -7.03
CA ASP A 126 20.69 5.12 -6.93
C ASP A 126 21.24 5.66 -8.25
N GLN A 127 20.94 4.97 -9.36
CA GLN A 127 21.35 5.41 -10.70
C GLN A 127 20.72 6.75 -11.08
N THR A 128 19.44 6.94 -10.76
CA THR A 128 18.71 8.18 -11.02
C THR A 128 19.32 9.34 -10.24
N LYS A 129 19.65 9.13 -8.97
CA LYS A 129 20.31 10.12 -8.11
C LYS A 129 21.69 10.51 -8.65
N GLU A 130 22.50 9.53 -9.03
CA GLU A 130 23.84 9.79 -9.55
C GLU A 130 23.80 10.55 -10.88
N ARG A 131 22.94 10.13 -11.83
CA ARG A 131 22.76 10.84 -13.10
C ARG A 131 22.29 12.28 -12.89
N PHE A 132 21.30 12.47 -12.03
CA PHE A 132 20.76 13.79 -11.74
C PHE A 132 21.82 14.72 -11.14
N LYS A 133 22.66 14.20 -10.22
CA LYS A 133 23.78 14.95 -9.65
C LYS A 133 24.79 15.37 -10.71
N GLN A 134 25.19 14.46 -11.60
CA GLN A 134 26.14 14.75 -12.69
C GLN A 134 25.60 15.82 -13.65
N GLU A 135 24.33 15.70 -14.05
CA GLU A 135 23.66 16.67 -14.92
C GLU A 135 23.56 18.06 -14.26
N TYR A 136 23.28 18.11 -12.96
CA TYR A 136 23.23 19.37 -12.22
C TYR A 136 24.61 20.03 -12.10
N GLU A 137 25.65 19.26 -11.75
CA GLU A 137 27.03 19.77 -11.68
C GLU A 137 27.54 20.27 -13.04
N ALA A 138 27.15 19.60 -14.14
CA ALA A 138 27.46 20.06 -15.49
C ALA A 138 26.78 21.41 -15.80
N ARG A 139 25.48 21.56 -15.48
CA ARG A 139 24.73 22.82 -15.65
C ARG A 139 25.27 23.96 -14.79
N GLY A 140 25.66 23.67 -13.54
CA GLY A 140 26.27 24.63 -12.63
C GLY A 140 27.62 25.18 -13.13
N ARG A 141 28.46 24.31 -13.74
CA ARG A 141 29.73 24.73 -14.37
C ARG A 141 29.52 25.66 -15.56
N SER A 142 28.47 25.45 -16.35
CA SER A 142 28.13 26.33 -17.48
C SER A 142 27.59 27.70 -17.03
N ARG A 143 26.89 27.78 -15.88
CA ARG A 143 26.36 29.05 -15.34
C ARG A 143 27.43 29.94 -14.70
N LYS A 144 28.51 29.39 -14.14
CA LYS A 144 29.63 30.17 -13.56
C LYS A 144 30.48 30.94 -14.58
N GLN A 145 30.29 30.71 -15.88
CA GLN A 145 30.94 31.48 -16.96
C GLN A 145 30.08 32.65 -17.48
N GLY A 146 28.89 32.90 -16.90
CA GLY A 146 27.99 34.00 -17.29
C GLY A 146 27.90 35.14 -16.24
N PRO A 147 27.55 36.39 -16.62
CA PRO A 147 27.82 37.58 -15.81
C PRO A 147 26.93 37.83 -14.58
N ARG A 148 25.95 36.97 -14.25
CA ARG A 148 25.00 37.24 -13.15
C ARG A 148 24.61 35.96 -12.42
N GLY A 149 25.21 35.73 -11.25
CA GLY A 149 24.84 34.66 -10.32
C GLY A 149 23.48 34.92 -9.67
N ARG A 150 22.50 34.05 -9.96
CA ARG A 150 21.27 33.90 -9.19
C ARG A 150 21.34 32.55 -8.48
N GLU A 151 21.87 32.52 -7.26
CA GLU A 151 22.06 31.28 -6.50
C GLU A 151 20.80 30.86 -5.71
N GLN A 152 19.89 31.79 -5.38
CA GLN A 152 18.66 31.47 -4.62
C GLN A 152 17.58 30.74 -5.46
N ASP A 153 17.39 31.11 -6.73
CA ASP A 153 16.40 30.45 -7.62
C ASP A 153 16.79 28.97 -7.91
N GLY A 154 18.10 28.69 -8.02
CA GLY A 154 18.59 27.38 -8.44
C GLY A 154 18.43 26.23 -7.44
N VAL A 155 18.23 26.52 -6.14
CA VAL A 155 18.00 25.49 -5.10
C VAL A 155 16.53 25.07 -5.06
N GLN A 156 15.61 25.98 -5.35
CA GLN A 156 14.19 25.66 -5.46
C GLN A 156 13.93 24.86 -6.75
N ASP A 157 14.43 25.33 -7.88
CA ASP A 157 14.36 24.63 -9.17
C ASP A 157 14.90 23.18 -9.06
N PHE A 158 16.02 22.99 -8.35
CA PHE A 158 16.61 21.66 -8.12
C PHE A 158 15.66 20.71 -7.39
N ARG A 159 15.01 21.18 -6.32
CA ARG A 159 14.08 20.34 -5.54
C ARG A 159 12.86 19.96 -6.37
N GLU A 160 12.35 20.89 -7.18
CA GLU A 160 11.20 20.66 -8.06
C GLU A 160 11.55 19.67 -9.19
N GLU A 161 12.71 19.84 -9.84
CA GLU A 161 13.21 18.92 -10.86
C GLU A 161 13.43 17.51 -10.30
N TRP A 162 14.10 17.40 -9.15
CA TRP A 162 14.34 16.11 -8.49
C TRP A 162 13.05 15.41 -8.12
N SER A 163 12.10 16.15 -7.52
CA SER A 163 10.78 15.63 -7.16
C SER A 163 10.03 15.10 -8.38
N SER A 164 10.09 15.80 -9.52
CA SER A 164 9.47 15.35 -10.77
C SER A 164 10.09 14.05 -11.28
N VAL A 165 11.42 13.94 -11.28
CA VAL A 165 12.14 12.73 -11.72
C VAL A 165 11.80 11.54 -10.83
N VAL A 166 11.86 11.72 -9.50
CA VAL A 166 11.51 10.67 -8.53
C VAL A 166 10.05 10.27 -8.66
N LYS A 167 9.13 11.22 -8.85
CA LYS A 167 7.70 10.92 -9.05
C LYS A 167 7.48 10.02 -10.26
N GLN A 168 8.13 10.31 -11.39
CA GLN A 168 8.02 9.49 -12.60
C GLN A 168 8.58 8.08 -12.39
N LEU A 169 9.69 7.96 -11.64
CA LEU A 169 10.25 6.67 -11.27
C LEU A 169 9.27 5.89 -10.40
N ASN A 170 8.77 6.51 -9.32
CA ASN A 170 7.85 5.88 -8.38
C ASN A 170 6.58 5.40 -9.07
N THR A 171 5.94 6.21 -9.92
CA THR A 171 4.72 5.82 -10.63
C THR A 171 4.89 4.51 -11.41
N LYS A 172 6.02 4.33 -12.11
CA LYS A 172 6.28 3.09 -12.88
C LYS A 172 6.37 1.86 -11.97
N PHE A 173 7.08 1.99 -10.85
CA PHE A 173 7.27 0.89 -9.91
C PHE A 173 6.03 0.63 -9.04
N GLU A 174 5.24 1.66 -8.72
CA GLU A 174 3.97 1.53 -8.03
C GLU A 174 2.95 0.75 -8.87
N THR A 175 2.91 0.95 -10.19
CA THR A 175 2.06 0.15 -11.08
C THR A 175 2.44 -1.32 -11.04
N GLY A 176 3.72 -1.65 -11.24
CA GLY A 176 4.20 -3.04 -11.15
C GLY A 176 3.95 -3.66 -9.77
N LEU A 177 4.16 -2.89 -8.70
CA LEU A 177 3.89 -3.36 -7.34
C LEU A 177 2.39 -3.63 -7.14
N ALA A 178 1.52 -2.77 -7.65
CA ALA A 178 0.07 -2.95 -7.57
C ALA A 178 -0.40 -4.22 -8.31
N GLU A 179 0.18 -4.51 -9.48
CA GLU A 179 -0.11 -5.73 -10.24
C GLU A 179 0.29 -6.99 -9.46
N ILE A 180 1.50 -7.02 -8.89
CA ILE A 180 1.96 -8.16 -8.09
C ILE A 180 1.09 -8.32 -6.82
N LYS A 181 0.76 -7.23 -6.13
CA LYS A 181 -0.19 -7.26 -4.99
C LYS A 181 -1.57 -7.79 -5.41
N GLY A 182 -2.04 -7.44 -6.60
CA GLY A 182 -3.27 -7.98 -7.17
C GLY A 182 -3.23 -9.50 -7.33
N ARG A 183 -2.14 -10.03 -7.90
CA ARG A 183 -1.91 -11.47 -8.04
C ARG A 183 -1.88 -12.19 -6.68
N ILE A 184 -1.19 -11.63 -5.69
CA ILE A 184 -1.21 -12.17 -4.33
C ILE A 184 -2.64 -12.23 -3.79
N ARG A 185 -3.48 -11.21 -4.00
CA ARG A 185 -4.88 -11.23 -3.53
C ARG A 185 -5.70 -12.35 -4.15
N SER A 186 -5.42 -12.69 -5.41
CA SER A 186 -6.11 -13.75 -6.15
C SER A 186 -5.63 -15.16 -5.84
N THR A 187 -4.45 -15.33 -5.23
CA THR A 187 -3.94 -16.63 -4.76
C THR A 187 -4.63 -17.04 -3.46
N HIS A 188 -5.01 -18.32 -3.33
CA HIS A 188 -5.64 -18.88 -2.12
C HIS A 188 -4.61 -19.50 -1.16
#